data_AF-A0A4R2GIE6-F1
#
_entry.id   AF-A0A4R2GIE6-F1
#
_cell.length_a   1.000
_cell.length_b   1.000
_cell.length_c   1.000
_cell.angle_alpha   90.00
_cell.angle_beta   90.00
_cell.angle_gamma   90.00
#
_symmetry.space_group_name_H-M   'P 1'
#
loop_
_entity.id
_entity.type
_entity.pdbx_description
1 polymer ?
#
loop_
_entity_poly.entity_id
_entity_poly.type
_entity_poly.pdbx_seq_one_letter_code
_entity_poly.pdbx_strand_id
1 'polypeptide(L)'
;MEREEFKQKALKSLEEAFEKIGEYEAKKEMAKEEVKAEYDTILGKLKLKKEELQAKYNEAMASSDEKWEEFKEVFDSSMDSFKEGFSKLTSFFK
;
A
#
# COMPACT_ATOMS: atom_id res chain seq x y z
N MET A 1 6.50 -8.91 -18.90
CA MET A 1 5.31 -9.35 -18.15
C MET A 1 4.11 -9.01 -19.00
N GLU A 2 3.26 -9.99 -19.30
CA GLU A 2 2.03 -9.72 -20.04
C GLU A 2 1.05 -8.91 -19.18
N ARG A 3 0.12 -8.19 -19.82
CA ARG A 3 -0.85 -7.32 -19.13
C ARG A 3 -1.62 -8.07 -18.04
N GLU A 4 -2.04 -9.29 -18.32
CA GLU A 4 -2.80 -10.13 -17.38
C GLU A 4 -1.96 -10.57 -16.17
N GLU A 5 -0.70 -10.95 -16.39
CA GLU A 5 0.22 -11.28 -15.29
C GLU A 5 0.44 -10.07 -14.37
N PHE A 6 0.59 -8.86 -14.94
CA PHE A 6 0.72 -7.65 -14.13
C PHE A 6 -0.56 -7.34 -13.35
N LYS A 7 -1.74 -7.56 -13.95
CA LYS A 7 -3.03 -7.37 -13.25
C LYS A 7 -3.13 -8.23 -12.01
N GLN A 8 -2.80 -9.51 -12.15
CA GLN A 8 -2.83 -10.44 -11.02
C GLN A 8 -1.77 -10.09 -9.97
N LYS A 9 -0.56 -9.71 -10.39
CA LYS A 9 0.48 -9.24 -9.49
C LYS A 9 0.03 -8.00 -8.72
N ALA A 10 -0.53 -7.01 -9.42
CA ALA A 10 -0.98 -5.75 -8.82
C ALA A 10 -2.10 -5.97 -7.80
N LEU A 11 -3.09 -6.82 -8.15
CA LEU A 11 -4.15 -7.22 -7.23
C LEU A 11 -3.58 -7.91 -5.99
N LYS A 12 -2.71 -8.90 -6.17
CA LYS A 12 -2.08 -9.62 -5.05
C LYS A 12 -1.28 -8.67 -4.16
N SER A 13 -0.51 -7.75 -4.72
CA SER A 13 0.25 -6.77 -3.94
C SER A 13 -0.65 -5.77 -3.20
N LEU A 14 -1.79 -5.40 -3.77
CA LEU A 14 -2.82 -4.59 -3.09
C LEU A 14 -3.42 -5.33 -1.90
N GLU A 15 -3.75 -6.62 -2.07
CA GLU A 15 -4.25 -7.49 -1.00
C GLU A 15 -3.21 -7.66 0.12
N GLU A 16 -1.95 -7.97 -0.23
CA GLU A 16 -0.84 -8.07 0.72
C GLU A 16 -0.59 -6.76 1.48
N ALA A 17 -0.68 -5.62 0.79
CA ALA A 17 -0.56 -4.31 1.43
C ALA A 17 -1.72 -4.07 2.40
N PHE A 18 -2.94 -4.46 2.04
CA PHE A 18 -4.12 -4.32 2.91
C PHE A 18 -4.01 -5.19 4.17
N GLU A 19 -3.61 -6.45 4.01
CA GLU A 19 -3.39 -7.37 5.13
C GLU A 19 -2.33 -6.83 6.08
N LYS A 20 -1.18 -6.38 5.56
CA LYS A 20 -0.12 -5.78 6.38
C LYS A 20 -0.56 -4.52 7.11
N ILE A 21 -1.29 -3.62 6.45
CA ILE A 21 -1.84 -2.43 7.11
C ILE A 21 -2.74 -2.85 8.29
N GLY A 22 -3.61 -3.85 8.10
CA GLY A 22 -4.45 -4.39 9.17
C GLY A 22 -3.66 -5.02 10.31
N GLU A 23 -2.57 -5.75 10.01
CA GLU A 23 -1.68 -6.27 11.05
C GLU A 23 -1.02 -5.16 11.87
N TYR A 24 -0.53 -4.10 11.22
CA TYR A 24 0.09 -2.97 11.92
C TYR A 24 -0.93 -2.17 12.73
N GLU A 25 -2.18 -2.03 12.25
CA GLU A 25 -3.26 -1.47 13.05
C GLU A 25 -3.49 -2.24 14.35
N ALA A 26 -3.51 -3.58 14.28
CA ALA A 26 -3.64 -4.40 15.47
C ALA A 26 -2.41 -4.29 16.39
N LYS A 27 -1.19 -4.19 15.81
CA LYS A 27 0.06 -4.04 16.56
C LYS A 27 0.23 -2.66 17.18
N LYS A 28 -0.48 -1.63 16.71
CA LYS A 28 -0.42 -0.26 17.26
C LYS A 28 -0.61 -0.24 18.79
N GLU A 29 -1.52 -1.05 19.31
CA GLU A 29 -1.79 -1.14 20.76
C GLU A 29 -0.57 -1.59 21.58
N MET A 30 0.36 -2.31 20.95
CA MET A 30 1.61 -2.77 21.56
C MET A 30 2.74 -1.73 21.42
N ALA A 31 2.56 -0.68 20.62
CA ALA A 31 3.57 0.35 20.42
C ALA A 31 3.67 1.26 21.65
N LYS A 32 4.88 1.76 21.93
CA LYS A 32 5.11 2.71 23.03
C LYS A 32 4.35 4.01 22.78
N GLU A 33 3.85 4.63 23.86
CA GLU A 33 3.07 5.87 23.78
C GLU A 33 3.80 6.99 23.01
N GLU A 34 5.13 7.07 23.19
CA GLU A 34 6.00 8.06 22.55
C GLU A 34 6.03 7.97 21.01
N VAL A 35 5.78 6.79 20.44
CA VAL A 35 5.78 6.57 18.98
C VAL A 35 4.37 6.44 18.41
N LYS A 36 3.32 6.30 19.22
CA LYS A 36 1.94 6.07 18.74
C LYS A 36 1.45 7.15 17.78
N ALA A 37 1.77 8.41 18.02
CA ALA A 37 1.38 9.51 17.13
C ALA A 37 2.04 9.41 15.74
N GLU A 38 3.33 9.07 15.70
CA GLU A 38 4.04 8.85 14.43
C GLU A 38 3.55 7.57 13.74
N TYR A 39 3.29 6.53 14.53
CA TYR A 39 2.69 5.28 14.08
C TYR A 39 1.36 5.51 13.36
N ASP A 40 0.45 6.27 13.98
CA ASP A 40 -0.84 6.64 13.41
C ASP A 40 -0.69 7.46 12.13
N THR A 41 0.28 8.38 12.12
CA THR A 41 0.56 9.20 10.94
C THR A 41 1.02 8.32 9.78
N ILE A 42 1.91 7.36 10.03
CA ILE A 42 2.40 6.45 8.98
C ILE A 42 1.28 5.52 8.53
N LEU A 43 0.52 4.91 9.45
CA LEU A 43 -0.64 4.09 9.11
C LEU A 43 -1.67 4.84 8.28
N GLY A 44 -2.01 6.08 8.66
CA GLY A 44 -2.94 6.92 7.92
C GLY A 44 -2.49 7.18 6.49
N LYS A 45 -1.19 7.47 6.28
CA LYS A 45 -0.61 7.63 4.94
C LYS A 45 -0.68 6.34 4.13
N LEU A 46 -0.40 5.19 4.75
CA LEU A 46 -0.48 3.89 4.07
C LEU A 46 -1.93 3.55 3.69
N LYS A 47 -2.91 3.82 4.55
CA LYS A 47 -4.33 3.65 4.24
C LYS A 47 -4.76 4.47 3.04
N LEU A 48 -4.48 5.78 3.07
CA LEU A 48 -4.79 6.69 1.97
C LEU A 48 -4.15 6.22 0.66
N LYS A 49 -2.86 5.86 0.71
CA LYS A 49 -2.14 5.37 -0.47
C LYS A 49 -2.74 4.09 -1.03
N LYS A 50 -3.21 3.19 -0.16
CA LYS A 50 -3.89 1.95 -0.55
C LYS A 50 -5.24 2.22 -1.20
N GLU A 51 -6.01 3.17 -0.69
CA GLU A 51 -7.29 3.57 -1.29
C GLU A 51 -7.08 4.22 -2.67
N GLU A 52 -6.11 5.14 -2.78
CA GLU A 52 -5.73 5.75 -4.05
C GLU A 52 -5.32 4.69 -5.09
N LEU A 53 -4.46 3.75 -4.69
CA LEU A 53 -3.98 2.71 -5.61
C LEU A 53 -5.10 1.75 -6.02
N GLN A 54 -6.00 1.39 -5.11
CA GLN A 54 -7.17 0.56 -5.43
C GLN A 54 -8.10 1.27 -6.41
N ALA A 55 -8.35 2.57 -6.22
CA ALA A 55 -9.17 3.36 -7.13
C ALA A 55 -8.54 3.42 -8.53
N LYS A 56 -7.22 3.67 -8.60
CA LYS A 56 -6.45 3.68 -9.86
C LYS A 56 -6.44 2.31 -10.55
N TYR A 57 -6.33 1.22 -9.80
CA TYR A 57 -6.44 -0.13 -10.34
C TYR A 57 -7.81 -0.36 -10.99
N ASN A 58 -8.88 0.01 -10.29
CA ASN A 58 -10.25 -0.14 -10.81
C ASN A 58 -10.48 0.74 -12.06
N GLU A 59 -9.99 1.98 -12.06
CA GLU A 59 -10.02 2.88 -13.22
C GLU A 59 -9.31 2.25 -14.43
N ALA A 60 -8.10 1.71 -14.22
CA ALA A 60 -7.28 1.12 -15.26
C ALA A 60 -7.84 -0.22 -15.78
N MET A 61 -8.56 -0.97 -14.93
CA MET A 61 -9.29 -2.17 -15.34
C MET A 61 -10.52 -1.86 -16.20
N ALA A 62 -11.18 -0.72 -15.95
CA ALA A 62 -12.35 -0.26 -16.71
C ALA A 62 -11.98 0.49 -18.02
N SER A 63 -10.70 0.78 -18.23
CA SER A 63 -10.21 1.66 -19.30
C SER A 63 -9.36 0.94 -20.37
N SER A 64 -8.98 1.69 -21.41
CA SER A 64 -8.06 1.27 -22.48
C SER A 64 -6.62 1.05 -22.00
N ASP A 65 -5.75 0.53 -22.87
CA ASP A 65 -4.35 0.22 -22.54
C ASP A 65 -3.51 1.41 -22.04
N GLU A 66 -3.83 2.65 -22.42
CA GLU A 66 -3.07 3.85 -22.01
C GLU A 66 -3.17 4.10 -20.50
N LYS A 67 -4.36 3.91 -19.91
CA LYS A 67 -4.59 4.03 -18.46
C LYS A 67 -3.88 2.94 -17.65
N TRP A 68 -3.58 1.82 -18.30
CA TRP A 68 -2.84 0.73 -17.68
C TRP A 68 -1.37 1.09 -17.46
N GLU A 69 -0.74 1.80 -18.39
CA GLU A 69 0.64 2.27 -18.22
C GLU A 69 0.74 3.35 -17.12
N GLU A 70 -0.20 4.30 -17.07
CA GLU A 70 -0.30 5.28 -15.96
C GLU A 70 -0.44 4.56 -14.61
N PHE A 71 -1.29 3.52 -14.55
CA PHE A 71 -1.45 2.73 -13.34
C PHE A 71 -0.17 2.02 -12.90
N LYS A 72 0.61 1.45 -13.83
CA LYS A 72 1.87 0.77 -13.50
C LYS A 72 2.85 1.72 -12.83
N GLU A 73 3.02 2.93 -13.36
CA GLU A 73 3.92 3.93 -12.76
C GLU A 73 3.47 4.32 -11.34
N VAL A 74 2.16 4.55 -11.17
CA VAL A 74 1.58 4.84 -9.85
C VAL A 74 1.73 3.65 -8.91
N PHE A 75 1.56 2.42 -9.41
CA PHE A 75 1.69 1.19 -8.64
C PHE A 75 3.10 1.01 -8.09
N ASP A 76 4.12 1.15 -8.92
CA ASP A 76 5.51 0.98 -8.50
C ASP A 76 5.90 2.03 -7.44
N SER A 77 5.53 3.30 -7.66
CA SER A 77 5.75 4.37 -6.67
C SER A 77 5.01 4.12 -5.35
N SER A 78 3.77 3.61 -5.44
CA SER A 78 2.98 3.26 -4.25
C SER A 78 3.58 2.09 -3.48
N MET A 79 4.10 1.07 -4.19
CA MET A 79 4.76 -0.07 -3.57
C MET A 79 6.03 0.32 -2.83
N ASP A 80 6.81 1.24 -3.35
CA ASP A 80 7.99 1.73 -2.63
C ASP A 80 7.59 2.53 -1.38
N SER A 81 6.53 3.34 -1.46
CA SER A 81 5.95 4.02 -0.30
C SER A 81 5.46 3.04 0.77
N PHE A 82 4.83 1.92 0.38
CA PHE A 82 4.42 0.86 1.30
C PHE A 82 5.61 0.20 1.98
N LYS A 83 6.64 -0.18 1.22
CA LYS A 83 7.86 -0.77 1.79
C LYS A 83 8.51 0.15 2.81
N GLU A 84 8.64 1.43 2.49
CA GLU A 84 9.21 2.43 3.41
C GLU A 84 8.35 2.59 4.68
N GLY A 85 7.04 2.72 4.53
CA GLY A 85 6.12 2.86 5.66
C GLY A 85 6.14 1.64 6.57
N PHE A 86 6.07 0.42 6.02
CA PHE A 86 6.16 -0.81 6.80
C PHE A 86 7.52 -0.98 7.49
N SER A 87 8.61 -0.59 6.82
CA SER A 87 9.95 -0.58 7.42
C SER A 87 10.01 0.33 8.65
N LYS A 88 9.45 1.55 8.54
CA LYS A 88 9.33 2.50 9.66
C LYS A 88 8.47 1.94 10.79
N LEU A 89 7.27 1.43 10.48
CA LEU A 89 6.39 0.83 11.50
C LEU A 89 7.05 -0.34 12.23
N THR A 90 7.83 -1.16 11.51
CA THR A 90 8.59 -2.27 12.12
C THR A 90 9.70 -1.77 13.03
N SER A 91 10.35 -0.67 12.67
CA SER A 91 11.45 -0.10 13.46
C SER A 91 11.03 0.35 14.87
N PHE A 92 9.75 0.68 15.06
CA PHE A 92 9.21 1.05 16.37
C PHE A 92 9.12 -0.13 17.36
N PHE A 93 9.22 -1.37 16.87
CA PHE A 93 9.20 -2.57 17.70
C PHE A 93 10.56 -3.29 17.76
N LYS A 94 11.61 -2.72 17.18
CA LYS A 94 12.99 -3.20 17.32
C LYS A 94 13.61 -2.64 18.59
#